data_AF-A0A382NW55-F1
#
_entry.id   AF-A0A382NW55-F1
#
_cell.length_a   1.000
_cell.length_b   1.000
_cell.length_c   1.000
_cell.angle_alpha   90.00
_cell.angle_beta   90.00
_cell.angle_gamma   90.00
#
_symmetry.space_group_name_H-M   'P 1'
#
loop_
_entity.id
_entity.type
_entity.pdbx_description
1 polymer ?
#
loop_
_entity_poly.entity_id
_entity_poly.type
_entity_poly.pdbx_seq_one_letter_code
_entity_poly.pdbx_strand_id
1 'polypeptide(L)' 'MMKIGKLNITNPVFLAPMAGVTDYSFRILCKEQGAGMVYSEFVSAHGIIRKNEK' A
#
# COMPACT_ATOMS: atom_id res chain seq x y z
N MET A 1 1.72 16.90 -9.67
CA MET A 1 1.87 15.71 -10.52
C MET A 1 3.27 15.16 -10.35
N MET A 2 3.42 13.86 -10.07
CA MET A 2 4.69 13.16 -9.80
C MET A 2 4.90 12.06 -10.83
N LYS A 3 6.16 11.82 -11.22
CA LYS A 3 6.53 10.77 -12.19
C LYS A 3 7.48 9.76 -11.56
N ILE A 4 7.13 8.47 -11.62
CA ILE A 4 7.96 7.36 -11.14
C ILE A 4 8.12 6.35 -12.28
N GLY A 5 9.28 6.36 -12.94
CA GLY A 5 9.51 5.57 -14.16
C GLY A 5 8.47 5.90 -15.24
N LYS A 6 7.62 4.91 -15.56
CA LYS A 6 6.53 5.03 -16.54
C LYS A 6 5.18 5.47 -15.94
N LEU A 7 5.10 5.60 -14.61
CA LEU A 7 3.87 5.97 -13.91
C LEU A 7 3.79 7.49 -13.76
N ASN A 8 2.65 8.05 -14.15
CA ASN A 8 2.28 9.44 -13.89
C ASN A 8 1.21 9.45 -12.79
N ILE A 9 1.53 10.05 -11.66
CA ILE A 9 0.66 10.08 -10.48
C ILE A 9 0.19 11.51 -10.24
N THR A 10 -1.12 11.70 -10.22
CA THR A 10 -1.73 13.03 -10.10
C THR A 10 -1.37 13.70 -8.78
N ASN A 11 -1.56 12.98 -7.66
CA ASN A 11 -1.29 13.47 -6.30
C ASN A 11 -0.03 12.80 -5.70
N PRO A 12 1.01 13.54 -5.28
CA PRO A 12 2.22 12.99 -4.66
C PRO A 12 2.03 12.53 -3.19
N VAL A 13 0.83 12.10 -2.81
CA VAL A 13 0.51 11.59 -1.46
C VAL A 13 0.19 10.12 -1.55
N PHE A 14 0.99 9.28 -0.88
CA PHE A 14 0.84 7.83 -0.88
C PHE A 14 0.52 7.34 0.52
N LEU A 15 -0.36 6.34 0.62
CA LEU A 15 -0.64 5.66 1.87
C LEU A 15 0.54 4.76 2.25
N ALA A 16 1.04 4.80 3.48
CA ALA A 16 2.10 3.89 3.91
C ALA A 16 1.59 2.44 4.07
N PRO A 17 2.41 1.42 3.71
CA PRO A 17 2.08 0.03 4.04
C PRO A 17 2.32 -0.23 5.53
N MET A 18 1.26 -0.57 6.25
CA MET A 18 1.27 -0.79 7.69
C MET A 18 0.55 -2.10 8.00
N ALA A 19 1.19 -2.96 8.78
CA ALA A 19 0.61 -4.23 9.23
C ALA A 19 -0.56 -3.96 10.18
N GLY A 20 -1.68 -4.66 9.98
CA GLY A 20 -2.92 -4.52 10.73
C GLY A 20 -3.72 -3.25 10.45
N VAL A 21 -3.28 -2.39 9.52
CA VAL A 21 -3.90 -1.07 9.27
C VAL A 21 -4.26 -0.89 7.79
N THR A 22 -3.39 -1.28 6.87
CA THR A 22 -3.60 -1.04 5.43
C THR A 22 -4.49 -2.13 4.79
N ASP A 23 -5.65 -2.38 5.39
CA ASP A 23 -6.64 -3.36 4.91
C ASP A 23 -7.39 -2.86 3.66
N TYR A 24 -8.29 -3.68 3.11
CA TYR A 24 -9.04 -3.31 1.91
C TYR A 24 -9.87 -2.03 2.10
N SER A 25 -10.64 -1.93 3.18
CA SER A 25 -11.58 -0.84 3.43
C SER A 25 -10.83 0.48 3.62
N PHE A 26 -9.74 0.48 4.39
CA PHE A 26 -8.92 1.66 4.61
C PHE A 26 -8.29 2.20 3.31
N ARG A 27 -7.85 1.30 2.42
CA ARG A 27 -7.29 1.69 1.11
C ARG A 27 -8.31 2.34 0.20
N ILE A 28 -9.56 1.85 0.20
CA ILE A 28 -10.65 2.47 -0.55
C ILE A 28 -10.86 3.90 -0.06
N LEU A 29 -11.00 4.08 1.25
CA LEU A 29 -11.18 5.39 1.86
C LEU A 29 -10.04 6.35 1.50
N CYS A 30 -8.78 5.93 1.67
CA CYS A 30 -7.64 6.78 1.30
C CYS A 30 -7.62 7.12 -0.20
N LYS A 31 -8.04 6.19 -1.08
CA LYS A 31 -8.10 6.44 -2.51
C LYS A 31 -9.17 7.47 -2.86
N GLU A 32 -10.35 7.37 -2.24
CA GLU A 32 -11.45 8.33 -2.39
C GLU A 32 -11.07 9.72 -1.87
N GLN A 33 -10.27 9.79 -0.80
CA GLN A 33 -9.72 11.05 -0.27
C GLN A 33 -8.55 11.61 -1.08
N GLY A 34 -8.25 11.01 -2.25
CA GLY A 34 -7.29 11.55 -3.20
C GLY A 34 -5.87 11.00 -3.10
N ALA A 35 -5.63 9.90 -2.39
CA ALA A 35 -4.31 9.26 -2.40
C ALA A 35 -3.90 8.89 -3.85
N GLY A 36 -2.70 9.32 -4.24
CA GLY A 36 -2.13 9.00 -5.54
C GLY A 36 -1.91 7.50 -5.71
N MET A 37 -1.47 6.84 -4.64
CA MET A 37 -1.17 5.41 -4.60
C MET A 37 -1.51 4.82 -3.22
N VAL A 38 -1.94 3.55 -3.23
CA VAL A 38 -2.20 2.74 -2.03
C VAL A 38 -1.55 1.37 -2.21
N TYR A 39 -1.15 0.71 -1.12
CA TYR A 39 -0.47 -0.60 -1.11
C TYR A 39 -1.28 -1.60 -0.31
N SER A 40 -1.06 -2.89 -0.48
CA SER A 40 -1.56 -3.89 0.47
C SER A 40 -0.90 -3.74 1.84
N GLU A 41 -1.43 -4.45 2.83
CA GLU A 41 -0.83 -4.59 4.16
C GLU A 41 0.65 -4.97 4.11
N PHE A 42 1.39 -4.52 5.13
CA PHE A 42 2.78 -4.90 5.30
C PHE A 42 2.86 -6.34 5.83
N VAL A 43 3.48 -7.24 5.07
CA VAL A 43 3.57 -8.68 5.39
C VAL A 43 5.02 -9.14 5.53
N SER A 44 5.27 -10.06 6.46
CA SER A 44 6.61 -10.63 6.67
C SER A 44 7.01 -11.55 5.52
N ALA A 45 8.02 -11.15 4.76
CA ALA A 45 8.59 -11.99 3.69
C ALA A 45 9.13 -13.33 4.24
N HIS A 46 9.76 -13.32 5.42
CA HIS A 46 10.23 -14.55 6.08
C HIS A 46 9.06 -15.47 6.46
N GLY A 47 7.95 -14.90 6.96
CA GLY A 47 6.74 -15.66 7.25
C GLY A 47 6.17 -16.34 6.00
N ILE A 48 6.16 -15.64 4.86
CA ILE A 48 5.72 -16.21 3.59
C ILE A 48 6.65 -17.34 3.12
N ILE A 49 7.97 -17.10 3.12
CA ILE A 49 8.97 -18.09 2.66
C ILE A 49 8.91 -19.36 3.52
N ARG A 50 8.75 -19.20 4.84
CA ARG A 50 8.67 -20.32 5.80
C ARG A 50 7.24 -20.83 6.02
N LYS A 51 6.28 -20.44 5.17
CA LYS A 51 4.86 -20.83 5.24
C LYS A 51 4.21 -20.61 6.61
N ASN A 52 4.67 -19.63 7.38
CA ASN A 52 4.26 -19.38 8.76
C ASN A 52 4.36 -20.63 9.66
N GLU A 53 5.31 -21.51 9.39
CA GLU A 53 5.71 -22.56 10.34
C GLU A 53 6.34 -21.86 11.54
N LYS A 54 5.58 -21.81 12.65
CA LYS A 54 6.05 -21.32 13.95
C LYS A 54 7.00 -22.33 14.58
#